data_AF-A0A2T5GUG6-F1
#
_entry.id   AF-A0A2T5GUG6-F1
#
_cell.length_a   1.000
_cell.length_b   1.000
_cell.length_c   1.000
_cell.angle_alpha   90.00
_cell.angle_beta   90.00
_cell.angle_gamma   90.00
#
_symmetry.space_group_name_H-M   'P 1'
#
loop_
_entity.id
_entity.type
_entity.pdbx_description
1 polymer ?
#
loop_
_entity_poly.entity_id
_entity_poly.type
_entity_poly.pdbx_seq_one_letter_code
_entity_poly.pdbx_strand_id
1 'polypeptide(L)'
;MALLDAYRQQVALLVRVLPFVASEPEFALKGGTAINLFIRDMPRLSVDIDLTYLPITDRPSSLVAIDAAMLRMAGQITAGIKGAKVTPSRLQPDNKITKLVVRHDRVQIKIEVTPVLRGAVGGVGVATL
;
A
#
# COMPACT_ATOMS: atom_id res chain seq x y z
N MET A 1 23.53 0.49 -14.56
CA MET A 1 22.77 1.75 -14.70
C MET A 1 21.26 1.48 -14.74
N ALA A 2 20.74 0.71 -15.70
CA ALA A 2 19.30 0.41 -15.85
C ALA A 2 18.55 -0.09 -14.58
N LEU A 3 19.17 -0.93 -13.74
CA LEU A 3 18.54 -1.43 -12.50
C LEU A 3 18.27 -0.31 -11.49
N LEU A 4 19.24 0.60 -11.31
CA LEU A 4 19.11 1.74 -10.41
C LEU A 4 18.09 2.75 -10.93
N ASP A 5 17.98 2.91 -12.25
CA ASP A 5 17.01 3.79 -12.88
C ASP A 5 15.58 3.26 -12.70
N ALA A 6 15.37 1.96 -12.92
CA ALA A 6 14.09 1.31 -12.66
C ALA A 6 13.68 1.42 -11.18
N TYR A 7 14.63 1.22 -10.26
CA TYR A 7 14.39 1.39 -8.83
C TYR A 7 14.00 2.83 -8.47
N ARG A 8 14.71 3.84 -8.97
CA ARG A 8 14.37 5.26 -8.75
C ARG A 8 12.97 5.59 -9.27
N GLN A 9 12.60 5.07 -10.44
CA GLN A 9 11.25 5.24 -11.00
C GLN A 9 10.18 4.55 -10.16
N GLN A 10 10.45 3.36 -9.61
CA GLN A 10 9.55 2.68 -8.68
C GLN A 10 9.37 3.48 -7.38
N VAL A 11 10.46 4.01 -6.81
CA VAL A 11 10.40 4.87 -5.61
C VAL A 11 9.62 6.15 -5.91
N ALA A 12 9.82 6.76 -7.08
CA ALA A 12 9.04 7.93 -7.49
C ALA A 12 7.54 7.63 -7.61
N LEU A 13 7.18 6.47 -8.19
CA LEU A 13 5.78 6.02 -8.23
C LEU A 13 5.23 5.77 -6.81
N LEU A 14 6.04 5.16 -5.94
CA LEU A 14 5.68 4.90 -4.55
C LEU A 14 5.35 6.19 -3.81
N VAL A 15 6.23 7.19 -3.85
CA VAL A 15 6.02 8.48 -3.19
C VAL A 15 4.75 9.18 -3.71
N ARG A 16 4.47 9.09 -5.01
CA ARG A 16 3.21 9.60 -5.60
C ARG A 16 1.97 8.86 -5.11
N VAL A 17 2.09 7.58 -4.75
CA VAL A 17 0.97 6.74 -4.28
C VAL A 17 0.69 6.93 -2.78
N LEU A 18 1.69 7.28 -1.97
CA LEU A 18 1.56 7.39 -0.51
C LEU A 18 0.43 8.33 -0.02
N PRO A 19 0.12 9.47 -0.66
CA PRO A 19 -1.01 10.31 -0.23
C PRO A 19 -2.37 9.60 -0.30
N PHE A 20 -2.58 8.71 -1.27
CA PHE A 20 -3.82 7.92 -1.40
C PHE A 20 -3.89 6.78 -0.38
N VAL A 21 -2.74 6.30 0.08
CA VAL A 21 -2.67 5.36 1.20
C VAL A 21 -3.00 6.09 2.50
N ALA A 22 -2.44 7.29 2.69
CA ALA A 22 -2.65 8.11 3.88
C ALA A 22 -4.10 8.60 4.04
N SER A 23 -4.88 8.69 2.94
CA SER A 23 -6.31 9.03 3.00
C SER A 23 -7.20 7.90 3.52
N GLU A 24 -6.66 6.71 3.76
CA GLU A 24 -7.38 5.57 4.34
C GLU A 24 -6.89 5.33 5.78
N PRO A 25 -7.44 6.04 6.79
CA PRO A 25 -6.91 6.07 8.16
C PRO A 25 -7.06 4.74 8.93
N GLU A 26 -7.81 3.80 8.36
CA GLU A 26 -7.97 2.44 8.88
C GLU A 26 -6.76 1.53 8.59
N PHE A 27 -5.76 2.02 7.83
CA PHE A 27 -4.51 1.33 7.57
C PHE A 27 -3.31 2.01 8.22
N ALA A 28 -2.41 1.19 8.77
CA ALA A 28 -1.06 1.60 9.13
C ALA A 28 -0.04 1.04 8.16
N LEU A 29 0.92 1.87 7.75
CA LEU A 29 2.08 1.44 6.97
C LEU A 29 3.07 0.67 7.85
N LYS A 30 3.58 -0.44 7.34
CA LYS A 30 4.55 -1.30 8.02
C LYS A 30 5.63 -1.83 7.06
N GLY A 31 6.47 -2.72 7.59
CA GLY A 31 7.40 -3.50 6.78
C GLY A 31 8.66 -2.74 6.37
N GLY A 32 9.39 -3.32 5.42
CA GLY A 32 10.73 -2.87 5.05
C GLY A 32 10.75 -1.50 4.38
N THR A 33 9.75 -1.22 3.55
CA THR A 33 9.63 0.06 2.85
C THR A 33 9.33 1.20 3.84
N ALA A 34 8.48 0.98 4.84
CA ALA A 34 8.22 1.97 5.89
C ALA A 34 9.51 2.35 6.64
N ILE A 35 10.30 1.34 7.03
CA ILE A 35 11.58 1.54 7.71
C ILE A 35 12.54 2.34 6.83
N ASN A 36 12.61 2.00 5.55
CA ASN A 36 13.47 2.70 4.59
C ASN A 36 13.07 4.16 4.35
N LEU A 37 11.78 4.49 4.41
CA LEU A 37 11.32 5.86 4.12
C LEU A 37 11.37 6.76 5.35
N PHE A 38 11.06 6.22 6.53
CA PHE A 38 10.79 7.05 7.71
C PHE A 38 11.78 6.86 8.87
N ILE A 39 12.61 5.81 8.84
CA ILE A 39 13.48 5.46 9.99
C ILE A 39 14.96 5.37 9.61
N ARG A 40 15.28 4.87 8.41
CA ARG A 40 16.66 4.66 7.95
C ARG A 40 16.86 5.33 6.61
N ASP A 41 18.09 5.78 6.32
CA ASP A 41 18.44 6.37 5.03
C ASP A 41 18.56 5.31 3.92
N MET A 42 17.41 4.79 3.45
CA MET A 42 17.27 3.90 2.28
C MET A 42 18.37 2.81 2.12
N PRO A 43 18.73 2.02 3.17
CA PRO A 43 19.93 1.17 3.17
C PRO A 43 19.82 -0.08 2.28
N ARG A 44 18.63 -0.33 1.70
CA ARG A 44 18.36 -1.48 0.83
C ARG A 44 17.22 -1.14 -0.14
N LEU A 45 17.10 -1.93 -1.22
CA LEU A 45 16.00 -1.79 -2.18
C LEU A 45 14.70 -2.37 -1.58
N SER A 46 13.66 -1.55 -1.52
CA SER A 46 12.30 -1.95 -1.10
C SER A 46 11.29 -0.95 -1.68
N VAL A 47 10.24 -1.44 -2.34
CA VAL A 47 9.27 -0.60 -3.09
C VAL A 47 7.82 -1.09 -2.98
N ASP A 48 7.54 -2.08 -2.12
CA ASP A 48 6.18 -2.54 -1.87
C ASP A 48 5.61 -1.83 -0.62
N ILE A 49 4.33 -1.46 -0.67
CA ILE A 49 3.61 -0.80 0.42
C ILE A 49 2.86 -1.88 1.20
N ASP A 50 3.36 -2.22 2.38
CA ASP A 50 2.72 -3.17 3.28
C ASP A 50 1.83 -2.44 4.30
N LEU A 51 0.57 -2.85 4.39
CA LEU A 51 -0.43 -2.27 5.26
C LEU A 51 -0.91 -3.28 6.32
N THR A 52 -1.28 -2.75 7.48
CA THR A 52 -2.02 -3.44 8.54
C THR A 52 -3.35 -2.74 8.75
N TYR A 53 -4.44 -3.51 8.72
CA TYR A 53 -5.78 -2.99 9.06
C TYR A 53 -5.89 -2.80 10.58
N LEU A 54 -6.30 -1.62 11.01
CA LEU A 54 -6.27 -1.21 12.41
C LEU A 54 -7.49 -1.64 13.22
N PRO A 55 -8.74 -1.52 12.72
CA PRO A 55 -9.91 -1.94 13.48
C PRO A 55 -9.87 -3.44 13.82
N ILE A 56 -10.10 -3.76 15.09
CA ILE A 56 -10.17 -5.15 15.58
C ILE A 56 -11.64 -5.59 15.56
N THR A 57 -12.03 -6.27 14.49
CA THR A 57 -13.38 -6.85 14.31
C THR A 57 -13.30 -8.32 13.90
N ASP A 58 -14.43 -9.01 13.76
CA ASP A 58 -14.44 -10.35 13.20
C ASP A 58 -13.87 -10.35 11.77
N ARG A 59 -13.33 -11.52 11.37
CA ARG A 59 -12.61 -11.65 10.10
C ARG A 59 -13.49 -11.30 8.88
N PRO A 60 -14.72 -11.84 8.73
CA PRO A 60 -15.62 -11.43 7.65
C PRO A 60 -15.82 -9.91 7.56
N SER A 61 -16.13 -9.25 8.68
CA SER A 61 -16.33 -7.79 8.71
C SER A 61 -15.07 -7.03 8.32
N SER A 62 -13.91 -7.44 8.85
CA SER A 62 -12.62 -6.84 8.48
C SER A 62 -12.35 -6.97 6.97
N LEU A 63 -12.59 -8.14 6.37
CA LEU A 63 -12.35 -8.33 4.95
C LEU A 63 -13.29 -7.53 4.05
N VAL A 64 -14.55 -7.32 4.46
CA VAL A 64 -15.48 -6.43 3.75
C VAL A 64 -14.99 -4.98 3.78
N ALA A 65 -14.56 -4.50 4.95
CA ALA A 65 -14.02 -3.15 5.10
C ALA A 65 -12.74 -2.95 4.28
N ILE A 66 -11.81 -3.91 4.36
CA ILE A 66 -10.57 -3.93 3.57
C ILE A 66 -10.87 -3.87 2.07
N ASP A 67 -11.77 -4.72 1.56
CA ASP A 67 -12.14 -4.76 0.14
C ASP A 67 -12.70 -3.41 -0.34
N ALA A 68 -13.59 -2.80 0.45
CA ALA A 68 -14.14 -1.49 0.15
C ALA A 68 -13.06 -0.39 0.13
N ALA A 69 -12.16 -0.38 1.10
CA ALA A 69 -11.06 0.58 1.20
C ALA A 69 -10.07 0.45 0.05
N MET A 70 -9.71 -0.78 -0.31
CA MET A 70 -8.83 -1.06 -1.45
C MET A 70 -9.46 -0.62 -2.78
N LEU A 71 -10.78 -0.76 -2.94
CA LEU A 71 -11.49 -0.24 -4.11
C LEU A 71 -11.51 1.29 -4.17
N ARG A 72 -11.76 1.97 -3.05
CA ARG A 72 -11.68 3.44 -2.97
C ARG A 72 -10.28 3.93 -3.32
N MET A 73 -9.26 3.35 -2.69
CA MET A 73 -7.85 3.67 -2.95
C MET A 73 -7.49 3.45 -4.42
N ALA A 74 -7.93 2.34 -5.03
CA ALA A 74 -7.69 2.08 -6.45
C ALA A 74 -8.33 3.14 -7.37
N GLY A 75 -9.55 3.56 -7.06
CA GLY A 75 -10.26 4.62 -7.79
C GLY A 75 -9.55 5.97 -7.66
N GLN A 76 -9.16 6.34 -6.44
CA GLN A 76 -8.45 7.60 -6.17
C GLN A 76 -7.08 7.65 -6.85
N ILE A 77 -6.30 6.57 -6.79
CA ILE A 77 -5.01 6.49 -7.49
C ILE A 77 -5.19 6.64 -9.00
N THR A 78 -6.18 5.94 -9.58
CA THR A 78 -6.47 6.00 -11.02
C THR A 78 -6.87 7.41 -11.46
N ALA A 79 -7.65 8.12 -10.64
CA ALA A 79 -8.07 9.49 -10.92
C ALA A 79 -6.95 10.52 -10.70
N GLY A 80 -6.14 10.35 -9.65
CA GLY A 80 -5.14 11.32 -9.22
C GLY A 80 -3.78 11.20 -9.92
N ILE A 81 -3.45 10.01 -10.46
CA ILE A 81 -2.18 9.77 -11.15
C ILE A 81 -2.45 9.52 -12.64
N LYS A 82 -2.35 10.58 -13.46
CA LYS A 82 -2.53 10.49 -14.91
C LYS A 82 -1.63 9.40 -15.51
N GLY A 83 -2.23 8.46 -16.25
CA GLY A 83 -1.53 7.35 -16.90
C GLY A 83 -1.28 6.13 -16.01
N ALA A 84 -1.61 6.19 -14.72
CA ALA A 84 -1.55 5.01 -13.86
C ALA A 84 -2.65 4.01 -14.21
N LYS A 85 -2.32 2.72 -14.10
CA LYS A 85 -3.27 1.61 -14.16
C LYS A 85 -3.20 0.83 -12.86
N VAL A 86 -4.32 0.70 -12.18
CA VAL A 86 -4.44 -0.07 -10.93
C VAL A 86 -5.17 -1.38 -11.21
N THR A 87 -4.56 -2.50 -10.87
CA THR A 87 -5.17 -3.82 -11.00
C THR A 87 -5.38 -4.44 -9.62
N PRO A 88 -6.63 -4.63 -9.18
CA PRO A 88 -6.93 -5.34 -7.94
C PRO A 88 -6.63 -6.84 -8.04
N SER A 89 -6.16 -7.42 -6.95
CA SER A 89 -5.93 -8.85 -6.79
C SER A 89 -6.70 -9.34 -5.56
N ARG A 90 -7.43 -10.46 -5.74
CA ARG A 90 -8.35 -11.00 -4.75
C ARG A 90 -7.73 -12.18 -4.00
N LEU A 91 -7.97 -12.21 -2.69
CA LEU A 91 -7.69 -13.33 -1.81
C LEU A 91 -8.72 -14.45 -2.04
N GLN A 92 -8.25 -15.69 -2.15
CA GLN A 92 -9.10 -16.87 -2.14
C GLN A 92 -9.08 -17.55 -0.76
N PRO A 93 -10.20 -18.17 -0.33
CA PRO A 93 -11.48 -18.31 -1.03
C PRO A 93 -12.43 -17.12 -0.87
N ASP A 94 -12.09 -16.12 -0.06
CA ASP A 94 -13.01 -15.04 0.35
C ASP A 94 -13.46 -14.11 -0.80
N ASN A 95 -12.75 -14.12 -1.93
CA ASN A 95 -12.99 -13.27 -3.10
C ASN A 95 -12.91 -11.75 -2.79
N LYS A 96 -12.10 -11.37 -1.80
CA LYS A 96 -11.90 -9.98 -1.33
C LYS A 96 -10.58 -9.41 -1.79
N ILE A 97 -10.54 -8.14 -2.18
CA ILE A 97 -9.34 -7.46 -2.63
C ILE A 97 -8.42 -7.21 -1.43
N THR A 98 -7.21 -7.75 -1.48
CA THR A 98 -6.17 -7.53 -0.45
C THR A 98 -4.87 -7.00 -1.04
N LYS A 99 -4.81 -6.82 -2.36
CA LYS A 99 -3.64 -6.29 -3.04
C LYS A 99 -4.02 -5.46 -4.25
N LEU A 100 -3.31 -4.36 -4.45
CA LEU A 100 -3.35 -3.54 -5.66
C LEU A 100 -1.99 -3.60 -6.34
N VAL A 101 -1.98 -3.83 -7.65
CA VAL A 101 -0.80 -3.65 -8.50
C VAL A 101 -0.96 -2.32 -9.22
N VAL A 102 -0.11 -1.36 -8.88
CA VAL A 102 -0.11 -0.02 -9.51
C VAL A 102 1.00 0.01 -10.56
N ARG A 103 0.63 0.31 -11.80
CA ARG A 103 1.55 0.44 -12.92
C ARG A 103 1.55 1.86 -13.46
N HIS A 104 2.72 2.39 -13.77
CA HIS A 104 2.88 3.67 -14.46
C HIS A 104 4.13 3.57 -15.35
N ASP A 105 4.00 3.96 -16.62
CA ASP A 105 5.02 3.76 -17.65
C ASP A 105 5.53 2.30 -17.72
N ARG A 106 6.79 2.08 -17.36
CA ARG A 106 7.47 0.77 -17.39
C ARG A 106 7.72 0.18 -16.01
N VAL A 107 7.22 0.82 -14.95
CA VAL A 107 7.42 0.38 -13.57
C VAL A 107 6.11 0.01 -12.89
N GLN A 108 6.23 -0.79 -11.83
CA GLN A 108 5.12 -1.19 -11.00
C GLN A 108 5.53 -1.27 -9.53
N ILE A 109 4.57 -1.04 -8.65
CA ILE A 109 4.66 -1.27 -7.20
C ILE A 109 3.42 -2.04 -6.73
N LYS A 110 3.46 -2.58 -5.52
CA LYS A 110 2.31 -3.23 -4.90
C LYS A 110 1.88 -2.49 -3.64
N ILE A 111 0.58 -2.50 -3.40
CA ILE A 111 -0.02 -2.17 -2.10
C ILE A 111 -0.68 -3.45 -1.60
N GLU A 112 -0.32 -3.91 -0.41
CA GLU A 112 -0.80 -5.18 0.12
C GLU A 112 -1.22 -5.02 1.58
N VAL A 113 -2.36 -5.61 1.93
CA VAL A 113 -2.80 -5.76 3.32
C VAL A 113 -2.86 -7.24 3.68
N THR A 114 -2.16 -7.61 4.75
CA THR A 114 -2.21 -8.98 5.26
C THR A 114 -3.51 -9.18 6.05
N PRO A 115 -4.39 -10.14 5.71
CA PRO A 115 -5.68 -10.31 6.38
C PRO A 115 -5.58 -10.92 7.79
N VAL A 116 -4.39 -11.40 8.17
CA VAL A 116 -4.15 -12.08 9.45
C VAL A 116 -3.80 -11.09 10.55
N LEU A 117 -2.88 -10.16 10.27
CA LEU A 117 -2.39 -9.19 11.25
C LEU A 117 -3.32 -7.97 11.27
N ARG A 118 -3.91 -7.70 12.43
CA ARG A 118 -4.84 -6.58 12.66
C ARG A 118 -4.56 -5.90 13.99
N GLY A 119 -4.86 -4.61 14.06
CA GLY A 119 -4.59 -3.77 15.23
C GLY A 119 -3.13 -3.36 15.37
N ALA A 120 -2.88 -2.54 16.40
CA ALA A 120 -1.55 -2.09 16.80
C ALA A 120 -1.44 -2.02 18.33
N VAL A 121 -0.27 -2.32 18.87
CA VAL A 121 0.04 -2.13 20.29
C VAL A 121 0.78 -0.81 20.44
N GLY A 122 0.35 0.04 21.39
CA GLY A 122 1.02 1.33 21.66
C GLY A 122 0.61 2.49 20.74
N GLY A 123 -0.45 2.33 19.94
CA GLY A 123 -0.93 3.36 19.01
C GLY A 123 -0.18 3.38 17.68
N VAL A 124 -0.59 4.28 16.77
CA VAL A 124 0.01 4.46 15.44
C VAL A 124 0.58 5.87 15.35
N GLY A 125 1.86 5.98 14.98
CA GLY A 125 2.50 7.29 14.75
C GLY A 125 2.05 7.92 13.44
N VAL A 126 2.08 9.25 13.38
CA VAL A 126 1.87 10.02 12.15
C VAL A 126 3.23 10.43 11.59
N ALA A 127 3.49 10.09 10.33
CA ALA A 127 4.71 10.47 9.63
C ALA A 127 4.38 11.31 8.38
N THR A 128 5.16 12.35 8.15
CA THR A 128 5.10 13.22 6.96
C THR A 128 6.34 12.99 6.10
N LEU A 129 6.15 12.98 4.77
CA LEU A 129 7.22 12.95 3.77
C LEU A 129 7.67 14.37 3.40
#